data_AF-A0A8I0AA69-F1
#
_entry.id   AF-A0A8I0AA69-F1
#
_cell.length_a   1.000
_cell.length_b   1.000
_cell.length_c   1.000
_cell.angle_alpha   90.00
_cell.angle_beta   90.00
_cell.angle_gamma   90.00
#
_symmetry.space_group_name_H-M   'P 1'
#
loop_
_entity.id
_entity.type
_entity.pdbx_description
1 polymer ?
#
loop_
_entity_poly.entity_id
_entity_poly.type
_entity_poly.pdbx_seq_one_letter_code
_entity_poly.pdbx_strand_id
1 'polypeptide(L)'
;MIPEIEVTCRGERLFINSVTVEQYKKYISLMEKNDTEKFSGVMFFNKKIMQEMFGNELSLAAVGEIDAVEFLTAIKTVHFIMQNIVAEKMLNIVEVEQVEKEASAFDDYDRENGYEDEDEQPEENQWKVCGEIVDRVVKIAIRLLKNSYSQCMKENIVTLLDYLKFELDTINENQ
;
A
#
# COMPACT_ATOMS: atom_id res chain seq x y z
N MET A 1 -7.94 -6.39 -11.86
CA MET A 1 -8.77 -5.18 -12.13
C MET A 1 -9.18 -4.62 -10.77
N ILE A 2 -9.11 -3.30 -10.56
CA ILE A 2 -9.53 -2.68 -9.29
C ILE A 2 -10.96 -2.15 -9.43
N PRO A 3 -11.76 -2.09 -8.34
CA PRO A 3 -13.02 -1.36 -8.35
C PRO A 3 -12.81 0.13 -8.63
N GLU A 4 -13.81 0.76 -9.23
CA GLU A 4 -13.79 2.20 -9.48
C GLU A 4 -13.95 2.98 -8.16
N ILE A 5 -13.11 3.99 -7.96
CA ILE A 5 -13.27 4.96 -6.88
C ILE A 5 -13.97 6.17 -7.48
N GLU A 6 -15.18 6.49 -7.00
CA GLU A 6 -15.96 7.61 -7.51
C GLU A 6 -16.33 8.61 -6.40
N VAL A 7 -16.34 9.89 -6.74
CA VAL A 7 -16.86 10.97 -5.89
C VAL A 7 -17.47 12.08 -6.71
N THR A 8 -18.51 12.69 -6.16
CA THR A 8 -19.16 13.89 -6.68
C THR A 8 -18.75 15.06 -5.81
N CYS A 9 -18.11 16.05 -6.42
CA CYS A 9 -17.68 17.26 -5.73
C CYS A 9 -18.13 18.46 -6.56
N ARG A 10 -18.86 19.40 -5.94
CA ARG A 10 -19.33 20.64 -6.58
C ARG A 10 -20.11 20.43 -7.89
N GLY A 11 -20.82 19.30 -8.02
CA GLY A 11 -21.61 18.95 -9.20
C GLY A 11 -20.83 18.27 -10.32
N GLU A 12 -19.51 18.08 -10.15
CA GLU A 12 -18.66 17.29 -11.05
C GLU A 12 -18.42 15.90 -10.46
N ARG A 13 -18.59 14.87 -11.28
CA ARG A 13 -18.29 13.47 -10.92
C ARG A 13 -16.87 13.14 -11.37
N LEU A 14 -16.03 12.77 -10.41
CA LEU A 14 -14.65 12.33 -10.61
C LEU A 14 -14.57 10.83 -10.34
N PHE A 15 -13.74 10.13 -11.11
CA PHE A 15 -13.53 8.70 -10.92
C PHE A 15 -12.09 8.29 -11.21
N ILE A 16 -11.64 7.23 -10.53
CA ILE A 16 -10.32 6.62 -10.71
C ILE A 16 -10.51 5.13 -10.93
N ASN A 17 -9.89 4.61 -11.99
CA ASN A 17 -9.91 3.19 -12.37
C ASN A 17 -8.52 2.53 -12.34
N SER A 18 -7.48 3.28 -11.95
CA SER A 18 -6.11 2.80 -11.81
C SER A 18 -5.41 3.50 -10.67
N VAL A 19 -4.52 2.79 -9.98
CA VAL A 19 -3.65 3.37 -8.95
C VAL A 19 -2.22 3.39 -9.47
N THR A 20 -1.54 4.52 -9.37
CA THR A 20 -0.13 4.62 -9.73
C THR A 20 0.79 4.19 -8.59
N VAL A 21 2.04 3.84 -8.90
CA VAL A 21 3.06 3.55 -7.88
C VAL A 21 3.24 4.74 -6.94
N GLU A 22 3.23 5.97 -7.46
CA GLU A 22 3.33 7.18 -6.65
C GLU A 22 2.17 7.32 -5.66
N GLN A 23 0.93 7.10 -6.12
CA GLN A 23 -0.26 7.15 -5.27
C GLN A 23 -0.18 6.10 -4.15
N TYR A 24 0.26 4.89 -4.46
CA TYR A 24 0.44 3.85 -3.45
C TYR A 24 1.52 4.20 -2.43
N LYS A 25 2.67 4.75 -2.88
CA LYS A 25 3.73 5.20 -1.95
C LYS A 25 3.23 6.30 -1.01
N LYS A 26 2.49 7.27 -1.55
CA LYS A 26 1.90 8.35 -0.75
C LYS A 26 0.87 7.82 0.26
N TYR A 27 0.05 6.85 -0.16
CA TYR A 27 -0.87 6.15 0.74
C TYR A 27 -0.13 5.49 1.90
N ILE A 28 0.93 4.71 1.63
CA ILE A 28 1.75 4.07 2.66
C ILE A 28 2.32 5.12 3.62
N SER A 29 2.91 6.20 3.10
CA SER A 29 3.47 7.26 3.94
C SER A 29 2.44 8.00 4.79
N LEU A 30 1.17 8.07 4.34
CA LEU A 30 0.08 8.64 5.14
C LEU A 30 -0.38 7.66 6.22
N MET A 31 -0.45 6.36 5.91
CA MET A 31 -0.80 5.32 6.87
C MET A 31 0.26 5.15 7.95
N GLU A 32 1.55 5.21 7.60
CA GLU A 32 2.67 5.16 8.54
C GLU A 32 2.61 6.30 9.57
N LYS A 33 2.16 7.49 9.15
CA LYS A 33 2.03 8.68 10.00
C LYS A 33 0.71 8.72 10.78
N ASN A 34 -0.26 7.88 10.44
CA ASN A 34 -1.56 7.87 11.08
C ASN A 34 -1.49 7.09 12.40
N ASP A 35 -0.84 7.67 13.39
CA ASP A 35 -0.70 7.14 14.75
C ASP A 35 -1.84 7.63 15.67
N THR A 36 -3.03 7.87 15.10
CA THR A 36 -4.11 8.54 15.84
C THR A 36 -5.25 7.57 16.12
N GLU A 37 -5.48 7.27 17.40
CA GLU A 37 -6.72 6.63 17.85
C GLU A 37 -7.91 7.61 17.83
N LYS A 38 -7.64 8.91 17.66
CA LYS A 38 -8.65 9.96 17.66
C LYS A 38 -9.35 10.05 16.30
N PHE A 39 -10.68 9.98 16.32
CA PHE A 39 -11.53 10.11 15.13
C PHE A 39 -11.21 11.34 14.26
N SER A 40 -10.88 12.49 14.86
CA SER A 40 -10.51 13.71 14.12
C SER A 40 -9.21 13.57 13.33
N GLY A 41 -8.23 12.82 13.85
CA GLY A 41 -7.00 12.51 13.15
C GLY A 41 -7.24 11.56 11.98
N VAL A 42 -8.01 10.48 12.22
CA VAL A 42 -8.43 9.53 11.19
C VAL A 42 -9.14 10.25 10.03
N MET A 43 -10.09 11.14 10.34
CA MET A 43 -10.80 11.89 9.30
C MET A 43 -9.87 12.82 8.51
N PHE A 44 -8.88 13.44 9.15
CA PHE A 44 -7.90 14.28 8.46
C PHE A 44 -7.04 13.47 7.49
N PHE A 45 -6.53 12.31 7.92
CA PHE A 45 -5.74 11.42 7.07
C PHE A 45 -6.57 10.86 5.92
N ASN A 46 -7.82 10.48 6.17
CA ASN A 46 -8.75 10.03 5.12
C ASN A 46 -8.97 11.11 4.05
N LYS A 47 -9.11 12.38 4.47
CA LYS A 47 -9.21 13.50 3.52
C LYS A 47 -7.92 13.70 2.73
N LYS A 48 -6.76 13.52 3.36
CA LYS A 48 -5.46 13.60 2.71
C LYS A 48 -5.24 12.47 1.71
N ILE A 49 -5.63 11.25 2.05
CA ILE A 49 -5.58 10.11 1.13
C ILE A 49 -6.44 10.40 -0.10
N MET A 50 -7.69 10.84 0.08
CA MET A 50 -8.55 11.24 -1.05
C MET A 50 -7.92 12.33 -1.92
N GLN A 51 -7.32 13.35 -1.30
CA GLN A 51 -6.58 14.39 -2.03
C GLN A 51 -5.44 13.79 -2.86
N GLU A 52 -4.63 12.89 -2.31
CA GLU A 52 -3.51 12.29 -3.07
C GLU A 52 -4.00 11.36 -4.19
N MET A 53 -5.15 10.69 -4.01
CA MET A 53 -5.75 9.87 -5.06
C MET A 53 -6.17 10.70 -6.27
N PHE A 54 -6.83 11.83 -6.06
CA PHE A 54 -7.30 12.71 -7.15
C PHE A 54 -6.29 13.82 -7.52
N GLY A 55 -5.12 13.85 -6.87
CA GLY A 55 -4.03 14.77 -7.16
C GLY A 55 -4.46 16.25 -7.14
N ASN A 56 -4.25 16.94 -8.27
CA ASN A 56 -4.56 18.37 -8.40
C ASN A 56 -6.05 18.65 -8.64
N GLU A 57 -6.86 17.63 -8.93
CA GLU A 57 -8.29 17.80 -9.25
C GLU A 57 -9.12 18.06 -7.98
N LEU A 58 -8.68 17.54 -6.84
CA LEU A 58 -9.41 17.60 -5.58
C LEU A 58 -8.55 18.18 -4.45
N SER A 59 -8.74 19.48 -4.17
CA SER A 59 -8.10 20.11 -3.02
C SER A 59 -8.65 19.56 -1.69
N LEU A 60 -7.86 19.65 -0.60
CA LEU A 60 -8.31 19.23 0.74
C LEU A 60 -9.61 19.93 1.19
N ALA A 61 -9.80 21.19 0.80
CA ALA A 61 -11.03 21.93 1.08
C ALA A 61 -12.22 21.35 0.32
N ALA A 62 -12.03 21.03 -0.97
CA ALA A 62 -13.04 20.41 -1.82
C ALA A 62 -13.43 19.01 -1.30
N VAL A 63 -12.46 18.20 -0.85
CA VAL A 63 -12.75 16.92 -0.17
C VAL A 63 -13.67 17.12 1.04
N GLY A 64 -13.51 18.22 1.76
CA GLY A 64 -14.33 18.56 2.91
C GLY A 64 -15.78 18.95 2.59
N GLU A 65 -16.10 19.23 1.32
CA GLU A 65 -17.43 19.59 0.84
C GLU A 65 -18.21 18.37 0.28
N ILE A 66 -17.55 17.21 0.13
CA ILE A 66 -18.18 15.97 -0.34
C ILE A 66 -19.18 15.47 0.70
N ASP A 67 -20.29 14.88 0.24
CA ASP A 67 -21.25 14.21 1.11
C ASP A 67 -20.56 13.15 1.99
N ALA A 68 -20.97 13.05 3.25
CA ALA A 68 -20.29 12.18 4.21
C ALA A 68 -20.39 10.69 3.83
N VAL A 69 -21.52 10.25 3.27
CA VAL A 69 -21.72 8.85 2.86
C VAL A 69 -20.88 8.55 1.63
N GLU A 70 -20.88 9.46 0.66
CA GLU A 70 -20.07 9.33 -0.55
C GLU A 70 -18.58 9.33 -0.23
N PHE A 71 -18.11 10.26 0.59
CA PHE A 71 -16.73 10.31 1.07
C PHE A 71 -16.32 9.01 1.78
N LEU A 72 -17.14 8.53 2.72
CA LEU A 72 -16.85 7.30 3.47
C LEU A 72 -16.86 6.07 2.58
N THR A 73 -17.70 6.04 1.54
CA THR A 73 -17.74 4.96 0.56
C THR A 73 -16.48 4.97 -0.29
N ALA A 74 -16.13 6.13 -0.85
CA ALA A 74 -14.93 6.28 -1.68
C ALA A 74 -13.64 5.93 -0.91
N ILE A 75 -13.47 6.45 0.31
CA ILE A 75 -12.26 6.17 1.09
C ILE A 75 -12.16 4.70 1.52
N LYS A 76 -13.28 4.04 1.84
CA LYS A 76 -13.30 2.59 2.09
C LYS A 76 -12.87 1.82 0.85
N THR A 77 -13.33 2.22 -0.33
CA THR A 77 -12.89 1.63 -1.61
C THR A 77 -11.40 1.82 -1.84
N VAL A 78 -10.86 3.02 -1.56
CA VAL A 78 -9.41 3.27 -1.60
C VAL A 78 -8.66 2.34 -0.67
N HIS A 79 -9.05 2.26 0.62
CA HIS A 79 -8.40 1.36 1.58
C HIS A 79 -8.42 -0.09 1.10
N PHE A 80 -9.56 -0.59 0.61
CA PHE A 80 -9.69 -1.94 0.07
C PHE A 80 -8.73 -2.19 -1.12
N ILE A 81 -8.65 -1.26 -2.07
CA ILE A 81 -7.74 -1.38 -3.21
C ILE A 81 -6.29 -1.45 -2.73
N MET A 82 -5.87 -0.54 -1.85
CA MET A 82 -4.48 -0.43 -1.43
C MET A 82 -4.05 -1.59 -0.51
N GLN A 83 -4.92 -2.00 0.41
CA GLN A 83 -4.60 -2.99 1.45
C GLN A 83 -4.87 -4.41 1.03
N ASN A 84 -5.90 -4.65 0.19
CA ASN A 84 -6.23 -6.00 -0.24
C ASN A 84 -5.63 -6.26 -1.62
N ILE A 85 -5.97 -5.47 -2.63
CA ILE A 85 -5.61 -5.79 -4.01
C ILE A 85 -4.11 -5.56 -4.28
N VAL A 86 -3.60 -4.38 -3.93
CA VAL A 86 -2.19 -4.04 -4.22
C VAL A 86 -1.26 -4.83 -3.32
N ALA A 87 -1.54 -4.90 -2.01
CA ALA A 87 -0.68 -5.64 -1.08
C ALA A 87 -0.63 -7.14 -1.41
N GLU A 88 -1.75 -7.77 -1.75
CA GLU A 88 -1.77 -9.18 -2.19
C GLU A 88 -0.90 -9.40 -3.43
N LYS A 89 -0.99 -8.52 -4.43
CA LYS A 89 -0.14 -8.60 -5.62
C LYS A 89 1.34 -8.42 -5.30
N MET A 90 1.68 -7.52 -4.38
CA MET A 90 3.04 -7.31 -3.92
C MET A 90 3.61 -8.58 -3.26
N LEU A 91 2.83 -9.24 -2.40
CA LEU A 91 3.21 -10.50 -1.74
C LEU A 91 3.43 -11.63 -2.74
N ASN A 92 2.65 -11.65 -3.83
CA ASN A 92 2.71 -12.68 -4.86
C ASN A 92 3.81 -12.48 -5.92
N ILE A 93 4.66 -11.45 -5.82
CA ILE A 93 5.74 -11.20 -6.81
C ILE A 93 6.84 -12.25 -6.74
N VAL A 94 7.21 -12.70 -5.54
CA VAL A 94 8.20 -13.75 -5.34
C VAL A 94 7.52 -14.83 -4.53
N GLU A 95 7.53 -16.07 -5.02
CA GLU A 95 7.20 -17.24 -4.19
C GLU A 95 8.29 -17.37 -3.13
N VAL A 96 8.15 -16.65 -2.03
CA VAL A 96 8.96 -16.86 -0.84
C VAL A 96 8.25 -17.95 -0.06
N GLU A 97 8.90 -19.11 0.12
CA GLU A 97 8.48 -20.08 1.13
C GLU A 97 8.33 -19.31 2.45
N GLN A 98 7.10 -19.23 2.96
CA GLN A 98 6.86 -18.69 4.29
C GLN A 98 7.55 -19.64 5.26
N VAL A 99 8.73 -19.27 5.74
CA VAL A 99 9.40 -19.99 6.81
C VAL A 99 8.54 -19.76 8.05
N GLU A 100 7.68 -20.73 8.38
CA GLU A 100 7.03 -20.76 9.69
C GLU A 100 8.16 -20.75 10.73
N LYS A 101 8.22 -19.71 11.55
CA LYS A 101 9.05 -19.75 12.76
C LYS A 101 8.46 -20.86 13.62
N GLU A 102 9.13 -22.00 13.67
CA GLU A 102 8.76 -23.07 14.60
C GLU A 102 8.77 -22.48 16.02
N ALA A 103 7.63 -22.53 16.70
CA ALA A 103 7.55 -22.20 18.11
C ALA A 103 8.52 -23.13 18.86
N SER A 104 9.53 -22.57 19.51
CA SER A 104 10.50 -23.35 20.25
C SER A 104 9.79 -23.93 21.47
N ALA A 105 10.05 -25.21 21.78
CA ALA A 105 9.55 -25.84 23.00
C ALA A 105 10.05 -25.16 24.30
N PHE A 106 10.96 -24.19 24.18
CA PHE A 106 11.49 -23.38 25.26
C PHE A 106 10.85 -21.99 25.35
N ASP A 107 10.06 -21.54 24.36
CA ASP A 107 9.45 -20.20 24.35
C ASP A 107 8.58 -19.95 25.60
N ASP A 108 7.81 -20.95 26.03
CA ASP A 108 6.98 -20.85 27.24
C ASP A 108 7.82 -20.84 28.54
N TYR A 109 8.95 -21.56 28.55
CA TYR A 109 9.87 -21.58 29.69
C TYR A 109 10.66 -20.27 29.79
N ASP A 110 11.07 -19.70 28.65
CA ASP A 110 11.81 -18.44 28.59
C ASP A 110 10.91 -17.27 29.03
N ARG A 111 9.63 -17.28 28.64
CA ARG A 111 8.61 -16.33 29.12
C ARG A 111 8.36 -16.44 30.62
N GLU A 112 8.21 -17.65 31.13
CA GLU A 112 7.89 -17.88 32.56
C GLU A 112 9.08 -17.55 33.48
N ASN A 113 10.32 -17.67 32.98
CA ASN A 113 11.54 -17.39 33.74
C ASN A 113 12.13 -16.00 33.47
N GLY A 114 11.50 -15.18 32.62
CA GLY A 114 11.96 -13.82 32.29
C GLY A 114 13.28 -13.80 31.50
N TYR A 115 13.53 -14.84 30.71
CA TYR A 115 14.62 -14.90 29.72
C TYR A 115 14.20 -14.35 28.35
N GLU A 116 12.92 -14.04 28.14
CA GLU A 116 12.52 -13.10 27.09
C GLU A 116 13.19 -11.76 27.42
N ASP A 117 14.28 -11.44 26.73
CA ASP A 117 14.82 -10.09 26.73
C ASP A 117 13.65 -9.14 26.38
N GLU A 118 13.41 -8.10 27.17
CA GLU A 118 12.42 -7.03 26.90
C GLU A 118 12.63 -6.34 25.53
N ASP A 119 13.69 -6.72 24.81
CA ASP A 119 13.92 -6.47 23.39
C ASP A 119 13.09 -7.42 22.49
N GLU A 120 11.80 -7.61 22.78
CA GLU A 120 10.85 -7.85 21.71
C GLU A 120 11.04 -6.70 20.72
N GLN A 121 11.73 -6.98 19.61
CA GLN A 121 11.97 -5.98 18.57
C GLN A 121 10.65 -5.27 18.33
N PRO A 122 10.58 -3.93 18.50
CA PRO A 122 9.32 -3.21 18.38
C PRO A 122 8.71 -3.64 17.05
N GLU A 123 7.51 -4.22 17.08
CA GLU A 123 6.82 -4.74 15.89
C GLU A 123 7.09 -3.79 14.74
N GLU A 124 7.89 -4.24 13.76
CA GLU A 124 8.33 -3.34 12.69
C GLU A 124 7.08 -2.73 12.07
N ASN A 125 7.02 -1.38 12.03
CA ASN A 125 5.85 -0.69 11.50
C ASN A 125 5.54 -1.25 10.11
N GLN A 126 4.40 -1.95 9.99
CA GLN A 126 4.05 -2.70 8.79
C GLN A 126 4.05 -1.81 7.53
N TRP A 127 3.74 -0.52 7.69
CA TRP A 127 3.78 0.47 6.62
C TRP A 127 5.20 0.82 6.19
N LYS A 128 6.14 0.89 7.13
CA LYS A 128 7.56 1.07 6.81
C LYS A 128 8.08 -0.11 5.99
N VAL A 129 7.76 -1.34 6.42
CA VAL A 129 8.10 -2.57 5.67
C VAL A 129 7.48 -2.53 4.27
N CYS A 130 6.19 -2.22 4.15
CA CYS A 130 5.53 -2.06 2.85
C CYS A 130 6.23 -1.04 1.95
N GLY A 131 6.65 0.10 2.50
CA GLY A 131 7.40 1.13 1.78
C GLY A 131 8.73 0.60 1.23
N GLU A 132 9.47 -0.16 2.02
CA GLU A 132 10.72 -0.80 1.59
C GLU A 132 10.50 -1.84 0.48
N ILE A 133 9.43 -2.64 0.56
CA ILE A 133 9.08 -3.62 -0.47
C ILE A 133 8.77 -2.89 -1.78
N VAL A 134 7.99 -1.81 -1.76
CA VAL A 134 7.70 -1.00 -2.96
C VAL A 134 8.99 -0.43 -3.57
N ASP A 135 9.93 0.05 -2.76
CA ASP A 135 11.21 0.53 -3.27
C ASP A 135 12.05 -0.57 -3.91
N ARG A 136 12.00 -1.81 -3.40
CA ARG A 136 12.64 -2.96 -4.02
C ARG A 136 11.99 -3.31 -5.35
N VAL A 137 10.66 -3.31 -5.42
CA VAL A 137 9.90 -3.52 -6.67
C VAL A 137 10.28 -2.48 -7.73
N VAL A 138 10.34 -1.21 -7.37
CA VAL A 138 10.77 -0.13 -8.29
C VAL A 138 12.21 -0.35 -8.77
N LYS A 139 13.13 -0.75 -7.89
CA LYS A 139 14.52 -1.07 -8.28
C LYS A 139 14.59 -2.27 -9.25
N ILE A 140 13.77 -3.29 -9.05
CA ILE A 140 13.68 -4.46 -9.95
C ILE A 140 13.11 -4.01 -11.31
N ALA A 141 12.02 -3.24 -11.31
CA ALA A 141 11.42 -2.69 -12.54
C ALA A 141 12.43 -1.88 -13.36
N ILE A 142 13.20 -1.00 -12.72
CA ILE A 142 14.26 -0.22 -13.39
C ILE A 142 15.32 -1.14 -14.01
N ARG A 143 15.71 -2.21 -13.31
CA ARG A 143 16.78 -3.12 -13.76
C ARG A 143 16.34 -4.03 -14.91
N LEU A 144 15.18 -4.67 -14.75
CA LEU A 144 14.63 -5.65 -15.70
C LEU A 144 14.00 -4.94 -16.90
N LEU A 145 13.11 -3.98 -16.66
CA LEU A 145 12.30 -3.35 -17.70
C LEU A 145 12.96 -2.12 -18.34
N LYS A 146 14.14 -1.71 -17.84
CA LYS A 146 14.87 -0.50 -18.25
C LYS A 146 14.06 0.80 -18.12
N ASN A 147 13.04 0.81 -17.27
CA ASN A 147 12.27 1.99 -16.96
C ASN A 147 13.10 3.01 -16.16
N SER A 148 12.82 4.31 -16.35
CA SER A 148 13.29 5.35 -15.42
C SER A 148 12.43 5.38 -14.16
N TYR A 149 12.95 5.99 -13.08
CA TYR A 149 12.19 6.17 -11.84
C TYR A 149 10.87 6.93 -12.08
N SER A 150 10.90 8.03 -12.85
CA SER A 150 9.70 8.81 -13.17
C SER A 150 8.66 8.03 -13.98
N GLN A 151 9.09 7.10 -14.83
CA GLN A 151 8.16 6.22 -15.54
C GLN A 151 7.50 5.26 -14.54
N CYS A 152 8.27 4.60 -13.68
CA CYS A 152 7.74 3.69 -12.65
C CYS A 152 6.71 4.39 -11.76
N MET A 153 6.95 5.64 -11.35
CA MET A 153 6.03 6.39 -10.50
C MET A 153 4.64 6.62 -11.12
N LYS A 154 4.59 6.75 -12.46
CA LYS A 154 3.36 7.03 -13.21
C LYS A 154 2.64 5.77 -13.69
N GLU A 155 3.32 4.63 -13.66
CA GLU A 155 2.73 3.36 -14.07
C GLU A 155 1.65 2.92 -13.10
N ASN A 156 0.64 2.24 -13.64
CA ASN A 156 -0.37 1.55 -12.84
C ASN A 156 0.32 0.44 -12.05
N ILE A 157 0.30 0.52 -10.73
CA ILE A 157 1.00 -0.41 -9.86
C ILE A 157 0.55 -1.84 -10.13
N VAL A 158 -0.76 -2.09 -10.26
CA VAL A 158 -1.27 -3.44 -10.50
C VAL A 158 -0.69 -4.05 -11.77
N THR A 159 -0.64 -3.27 -12.85
CA THR A 159 -0.08 -3.72 -14.13
C THR A 159 1.43 -3.93 -14.05
N LEU A 160 2.15 -3.04 -13.35
CA LEU A 160 3.59 -3.19 -13.16
C LEU A 160 3.91 -4.48 -12.37
N LEU A 161 3.17 -4.78 -11.30
CA LEU A 161 3.39 -5.99 -10.50
C LEU A 161 3.07 -7.25 -11.33
N ASP A 162 2.00 -7.25 -12.11
CA ASP A 162 1.63 -8.38 -12.98
C ASP A 162 2.71 -8.65 -14.03
N TYR A 163 3.26 -7.59 -14.64
CA TYR A 163 4.33 -7.72 -15.62
C TYR A 163 5.65 -8.18 -14.99
N LEU A 164 6.00 -7.65 -13.81
CA LEU A 164 7.16 -8.10 -13.07
C LEU A 164 7.08 -9.57 -12.68
N LYS A 165 5.92 -10.03 -12.20
CA LYS A 165 5.71 -11.45 -11.89
C LYS A 165 5.94 -12.32 -13.14
N PHE A 166 5.34 -11.94 -14.27
CA PHE A 166 5.53 -12.65 -15.54
C PHE A 166 7.00 -12.71 -15.98
N GLU A 167 7.72 -11.60 -15.92
CA GLU A 167 9.15 -11.57 -16.26
C GLU A 167 9.96 -12.46 -15.29
N LEU A 168 9.67 -12.42 -13.99
CA LEU A 168 10.36 -13.26 -13.00
C LEU A 168 10.11 -14.75 -13.24
N ASP A 169 8.87 -15.15 -13.52
CA ASP A 169 8.49 -16.54 -13.78
C ASP A 169 9.18 -17.09 -15.05
N THR A 170 9.43 -16.23 -16.05
CA THR A 170 10.00 -16.61 -17.35
C THR A 170 11.53 -16.46 -17.43
N ILE A 171 12.20 -15.92 -16.41
CA ILE A 171 13.68 -15.84 -16.36
C ILE A 171 14.32 -17.23 -16.47
N ASN A 172 13.71 -18.25 -15.87
CA ASN A 172 14.23 -19.63 -15.89
C ASN A 172 13.88 -20.40 -17.19
N GLU A 173 12.94 -19.92 -17.99
CA GLU A 173 12.62 -20.54 -19.29
C GLU A 173 13.61 -20.14 -20.40
N ASN A 174 14.38 -19.07 -20.18
CA ASN A 174 15.35 -18.53 -21.13
C ASN A 174 16.82 -18.91 -20.82
N GLN A 175 17.06 -19.82 -19.85
CA GLN A 175 18.37 -20.43 -19.57
C GLN A 175 18.43 -21.87 -20.06
#